data_AF-A0A7C5MJ56-F1
#
_entry.id   AF-A0A7C5MJ56-F1
#
_cell.length_a   1.000
_cell.length_b   1.000
_cell.length_c   1.000
_cell.angle_alpha   90.00
_cell.angle_beta   90.00
_cell.angle_gamma   90.00
#
_symmetry.space_group_name_H-M   'P 1'
#
loop_
_entity.id
_entity.type
_entity.pdbx_description
1 polymer ?
#
loop_
_entity_poly.entity_id
_entity_poly.type
_entity_poly.pdbx_seq_one_letter_code
_entity_poly.pdbx_strand_id
1 'polypeptide(L)'
;MKRAIQLLLLCLVAGQLLAGYKPVQAAEGMAYREEREAVLRQARCQAPADEKLYTVWLEGAPLLGQIKTVNALPGEYILVALQFSAGTGYEWRLANDKLRFAEVICTEKLPFPDNSRSGGRMAAIFLLKVRWDAPTEEGINFILARPWENPDKVPPAAVAEVRCHYAPPSKGYTP
;
A
#
# COMPACT_ATOMS: atom_id res chain seq x y z
N MET A 1 -34.10 52.17 12.87
CA MET A 1 -33.14 52.07 11.75
C MET A 1 -31.75 51.54 12.13
N LYS A 2 -31.10 51.98 13.23
CA LYS A 2 -29.72 51.53 13.56
C LYS A 2 -29.55 50.02 13.82
N ARG A 3 -30.57 49.31 14.33
CA ARG A 3 -30.49 47.87 14.62
C ARG A 3 -30.54 46.96 13.38
N ALA A 4 -31.14 47.43 12.28
CA ALA A 4 -31.23 46.66 11.03
C ALA A 4 -29.90 46.62 10.28
N ILE A 5 -29.12 47.70 10.33
CA ILE A 5 -27.79 47.80 9.71
C ILE A 5 -26.77 46.90 10.45
N GLN A 6 -26.93 46.75 11.76
CA GLN A 6 -26.04 45.93 12.58
C GLN A 6 -26.22 44.42 12.34
N LEU A 7 -27.44 43.96 12.02
CA LEU A 7 -27.69 42.57 11.62
C LEU A 7 -27.14 42.26 10.21
N LEU A 8 -27.26 43.22 9.28
CA LEU A 8 -26.78 43.02 7.91
C LEU A 8 -25.24 42.93 7.84
N LEU A 9 -24.53 43.71 8.68
CA LEU A 9 -23.08 43.62 8.79
C LEU A 9 -22.61 42.29 9.41
N LEU A 10 -23.36 41.75 10.39
CA LEU A 10 -23.01 40.48 11.03
C LEU A 10 -23.13 39.30 10.05
N CYS A 11 -24.14 39.31 9.18
CA CYS A 11 -24.32 38.27 8.15
C CYS A 11 -23.23 38.34 7.06
N LEU A 12 -22.77 39.54 6.69
CA LEU A 12 -21.70 39.69 5.69
C LEU A 12 -20.33 39.23 6.21
N VAL A 13 -20.03 39.47 7.50
CA VAL A 13 -18.78 39.00 8.11
C VAL A 13 -18.82 37.49 8.39
N ALA A 14 -19.97 36.94 8.78
CA ALA A 14 -20.13 35.49 8.95
C ALA A 14 -20.04 34.70 7.63
N GLY A 15 -20.50 35.27 6.51
CA GLY A 15 -20.38 34.65 5.19
C GLY A 15 -18.94 34.54 4.68
N GLN A 16 -18.08 35.52 4.99
CA GLN A 16 -16.67 35.50 4.58
C GLN A 16 -15.82 34.51 5.41
N LEU A 17 -16.22 34.21 6.65
CA LEU A 17 -15.54 33.22 7.50
C LEU A 17 -15.86 31.77 7.11
N LEU A 18 -16.98 31.51 6.42
CA LEU A 18 -17.36 30.16 5.97
C LEU A 18 -16.84 29.80 4.57
N ALA A 19 -16.42 30.78 3.76
CA ALA A 19 -15.86 30.55 2.42
C ALA A 19 -14.35 30.24 2.41
N GLY A 20 -13.66 30.40 3.54
CA GLY A 20 -12.21 30.23 3.66
C GLY A 20 -11.72 28.82 3.99
N TYR A 21 -12.62 27.87 4.27
CA TYR A 21 -12.24 26.51 4.68
C TYR A 21 -12.57 25.46 3.61
N LYS A 22 -11.50 25.01 2.93
CA LYS A 22 -11.24 23.67 2.34
C LYS A 22 -11.71 23.36 0.91
N PRO A 23 -10.84 23.62 -0.08
CA PRO A 23 -10.67 22.74 -1.24
C PRO A 23 -9.33 21.98 -1.28
N VAL A 24 -8.32 22.41 -0.51
CA VAL A 24 -6.94 21.85 -0.61
C VAL A 24 -6.85 20.39 -0.14
N GLN A 25 -7.52 20.04 0.97
CA GLN A 25 -7.50 18.65 1.48
C GLN A 25 -8.19 17.64 0.54
N ALA A 26 -9.18 18.08 -0.25
CA ALA A 26 -9.85 17.21 -1.22
C ALA A 26 -8.97 16.96 -2.46
N ALA A 27 -8.24 17.99 -2.91
CA ALA A 27 -7.33 17.88 -4.04
C ALA A 27 -6.11 16.99 -3.75
N GLU A 28 -5.51 17.12 -2.56
CA GLU A 28 -4.36 16.29 -2.14
C GLU A 28 -4.72 14.79 -2.05
N GLY A 29 -5.92 14.48 -1.56
CA GLY A 29 -6.41 13.09 -1.50
C GLY A 29 -6.69 12.47 -2.88
N MET A 30 -7.12 13.29 -3.85
CA MET A 30 -7.37 12.85 -5.22
C MET A 30 -6.06 12.57 -5.98
N ALA A 31 -5.10 13.49 -5.89
CA ALA A 31 -3.77 13.31 -6.50
C ALA A 31 -3.09 12.04 -5.98
N TYR A 32 -3.13 11.81 -4.66
CA TYR A 32 -2.57 10.60 -4.07
C TYR A 32 -3.20 9.31 -4.59
N ARG A 33 -4.53 9.30 -4.76
CA ARG A 33 -5.25 8.13 -5.30
C ARG A 33 -4.84 7.85 -6.74
N GLU A 34 -4.75 8.88 -7.58
CA GLU A 34 -4.35 8.74 -8.99
C GLU A 34 -2.91 8.21 -9.12
N GLU A 35 -1.99 8.70 -8.29
CA GLU A 35 -0.61 8.21 -8.26
C GLU A 35 -0.53 6.74 -7.83
N ARG A 36 -1.26 6.35 -6.79
CA ARG A 36 -1.37 4.96 -6.35
C ARG A 36 -1.88 4.07 -7.48
N GLU A 37 -2.94 4.49 -8.16
CA GLU A 37 -3.51 3.75 -9.28
C GLU A 37 -2.55 3.66 -10.47
N ALA A 38 -1.73 4.69 -10.73
CA ALA A 38 -0.69 4.65 -11.74
C ALA A 38 0.37 3.59 -11.43
N VAL A 39 0.89 3.56 -10.19
CA VAL A 39 1.84 2.54 -9.73
C VAL A 39 1.23 1.14 -9.87
N LEU A 40 -0.02 0.96 -9.42
CA LEU A 40 -0.72 -0.33 -9.51
C LEU A 40 -0.97 -0.76 -10.96
N ARG A 41 -1.28 0.16 -11.88
CA ARG A 41 -1.42 -0.16 -13.31
C ARG A 41 -0.10 -0.64 -13.91
N GLN A 42 1.02 0.02 -13.58
CA GLN A 42 2.33 -0.40 -14.03
C GLN A 42 2.71 -1.79 -13.49
N ALA A 43 2.40 -2.05 -12.21
CA ALA A 43 2.67 -3.33 -11.58
C ALA A 43 1.77 -4.47 -12.10
N ARG A 44 0.50 -4.18 -12.44
CA ARG A 44 -0.45 -5.16 -12.99
C ARG A 44 -0.03 -5.76 -14.32
N CYS A 45 0.80 -5.06 -15.11
CA CYS A 45 1.33 -5.59 -16.37
C CYS A 45 2.17 -6.87 -16.19
N GLN A 46 2.51 -7.26 -14.96
CA GLN A 46 3.30 -8.46 -14.65
C GLN A 46 2.44 -9.67 -14.26
N ALA A 47 1.17 -9.47 -13.88
CA ALA A 47 0.25 -10.56 -13.58
C ALA A 47 -0.42 -11.07 -14.87
N PRO A 48 -0.71 -12.38 -15.01
CA PRO A 48 -1.48 -12.88 -16.15
C PRO A 48 -2.88 -12.23 -16.20
N ALA A 49 -3.33 -11.85 -17.40
CA ALA A 49 -4.54 -11.03 -17.58
C ALA A 49 -5.84 -11.72 -17.10
N ASP A 50 -5.89 -13.05 -17.15
CA ASP A 50 -7.08 -13.84 -16.84
C ASP A 50 -7.10 -14.39 -15.41
N GLU A 51 -6.05 -14.12 -14.62
CA GLU A 51 -5.88 -14.66 -13.28
C GLU A 51 -6.40 -13.69 -12.21
N LYS A 52 -6.93 -14.25 -11.13
CA LYS A 52 -7.43 -13.42 -10.02
C LYS A 52 -6.27 -12.81 -9.25
N LEU A 53 -6.28 -11.48 -9.13
CA LEU A 53 -5.24 -10.69 -8.46
C LEU A 53 -5.79 -9.93 -7.26
N TYR A 54 -5.26 -10.22 -6.07
CA TYR A 54 -5.51 -9.44 -4.86
C TYR A 54 -4.44 -8.37 -4.70
N THR A 55 -4.85 -7.11 -4.57
CA THR A 55 -3.92 -6.00 -4.36
C THR A 55 -3.90 -5.59 -2.89
N VAL A 56 -2.72 -5.66 -2.28
CA VAL A 56 -2.44 -5.18 -0.93
C VAL A 56 -1.56 -3.94 -1.04
N TRP A 57 -2.07 -2.82 -0.55
CA TRP A 57 -1.34 -1.55 -0.51
C TRP A 57 -1.09 -1.16 0.94
N LEU A 58 0.17 -1.03 1.35
CA LEU A 58 0.57 -0.63 2.70
C LEU A 58 1.42 0.65 2.64
N GLU A 59 1.00 1.67 3.37
CA GLU A 59 1.53 3.04 3.30
C GLU A 59 2.59 3.31 4.39
N GLY A 60 3.85 3.52 4.03
CA GLY A 60 4.97 3.66 4.99
C GLY A 60 5.05 5.00 5.73
N ALA A 61 4.56 5.05 6.98
CA ALA A 61 5.30 5.40 8.22
C ALA A 61 4.42 6.10 9.30
N PRO A 62 4.54 5.72 10.59
CA PRO A 62 5.27 4.56 11.11
C PRO A 62 4.34 3.33 11.08
N LEU A 63 4.60 2.44 10.13
CA LEU A 63 3.93 1.15 10.01
C LEU A 63 4.56 0.13 10.96
N LEU A 64 4.30 0.25 12.26
CA LEU A 64 4.52 -0.87 13.17
C LEU A 64 3.21 -1.66 13.28
N GLY A 65 3.20 -2.88 12.77
CA GLY A 65 2.11 -3.85 13.01
C GLY A 65 0.88 -3.69 12.12
N GLN A 66 0.98 -3.14 10.91
CA GLN A 66 -0.11 -3.27 9.94
C GLN A 66 -0.17 -4.72 9.45
N ILE A 67 -1.27 -5.37 9.81
CA ILE A 67 -1.63 -6.70 9.35
C ILE A 67 -2.75 -6.52 8.33
N LYS A 68 -2.55 -7.00 7.10
CA LYS A 68 -3.62 -7.13 6.12
C LYS A 68 -3.91 -8.59 5.85
N THR A 69 -5.19 -8.93 5.90
CA THR A 69 -5.68 -10.27 5.63
C THR A 69 -6.09 -10.39 4.17
N VAL A 70 -5.59 -11.41 3.48
CA VAL A 70 -5.97 -11.78 2.11
C VAL A 70 -6.46 -13.21 2.11
N ASN A 71 -7.63 -13.44 1.51
CA ASN A 71 -8.16 -14.77 1.27
C ASN A 71 -7.91 -15.12 -0.20
N ALA A 72 -6.92 -15.97 -0.46
CA ALA A 72 -6.53 -16.36 -1.82
C ALA A 72 -6.50 -17.88 -1.94
N LEU A 73 -6.97 -18.39 -3.07
CA LEU A 73 -6.95 -19.80 -3.43
C LEU A 73 -5.60 -20.17 -4.09
N PRO A 74 -5.20 -21.44 -4.05
CA PRO A 74 -4.10 -21.94 -4.85
C PRO A 74 -4.15 -21.51 -6.32
N GLY A 75 -3.00 -21.09 -6.86
CA GLY A 75 -2.87 -20.60 -8.24
C GLY A 75 -3.15 -19.10 -8.40
N GLU A 76 -3.90 -18.47 -7.49
CA GLU A 76 -4.21 -17.04 -7.54
C GLU A 76 -2.99 -16.18 -7.19
N TYR A 77 -3.06 -14.88 -7.51
CA TYR A 77 -1.94 -13.95 -7.35
C TYR A 77 -2.22 -12.88 -6.29
N ILE A 78 -1.19 -12.51 -5.53
CA ILE A 78 -1.22 -11.44 -4.54
C ILE A 78 -0.15 -10.42 -4.92
N LEU A 79 -0.54 -9.17 -5.14
CA LEU A 79 0.35 -8.05 -5.41
C LEU A 79 0.43 -7.20 -4.16
N VAL A 80 1.60 -7.17 -3.54
CA VAL A 80 1.87 -6.33 -2.37
C VAL A 80 2.68 -5.12 -2.82
N ALA A 81 2.19 -3.93 -2.53
CA ALA A 81 2.85 -2.66 -2.81
C ALA A 81 3.15 -1.92 -1.51
N LEU A 82 4.44 -1.69 -1.25
CA LEU A 82 4.95 -1.08 -0.02
C LEU A 82 5.66 0.23 -0.34
N GLN A 83 5.16 1.35 0.17
CA GLN A 83 5.76 2.65 -0.08
C GLN A 83 7.06 2.85 0.72
N PHE A 84 8.05 3.49 0.11
CA PHE A 84 9.28 3.96 0.77
C PHE A 84 9.86 5.19 0.05
N SER A 85 10.83 5.86 0.66
CA SER A 85 11.47 7.05 0.10
C SER A 85 12.76 6.69 -0.65
N ALA A 86 12.88 7.16 -1.90
CA ALA A 86 14.08 6.99 -2.71
C ALA A 86 15.30 7.68 -2.07
N GLY A 87 16.50 7.16 -2.36
CA GLY A 87 17.76 7.80 -1.97
C GLY A 87 18.11 7.72 -0.48
N THR A 88 17.28 7.09 0.35
CA THR A 88 17.53 6.94 1.80
C THR A 88 18.39 5.71 2.15
N GLY A 89 18.59 4.81 1.19
CA GLY A 89 19.23 3.51 1.37
C GLY A 89 18.33 2.41 1.93
N TYR A 90 17.12 2.76 2.37
CA TYR A 90 16.15 1.79 2.87
C TYR A 90 15.48 1.05 1.73
N GLU A 91 15.33 -0.26 1.90
CA GLU A 91 14.69 -1.13 0.93
C GLU A 91 13.76 -2.12 1.64
N TRP A 92 12.60 -2.37 1.03
CA TRP A 92 11.72 -3.45 1.46
C TRP A 92 12.25 -4.79 0.97
N ARG A 93 12.25 -5.79 1.84
CA ARG A 93 12.54 -7.19 1.52
C ARG A 93 11.65 -8.11 2.32
N LEU A 94 11.51 -9.35 1.88
CA LEU A 94 10.89 -10.39 2.70
C LEU A 94 11.76 -10.64 3.94
N ALA A 95 11.12 -10.85 5.09
CA ALA A 95 11.80 -11.25 6.32
C ALA A 95 12.29 -12.71 6.23
N ASN A 96 11.57 -13.53 5.46
CA ASN A 96 11.85 -14.94 5.24
C ASN A 96 12.08 -15.19 3.75
N ASP A 97 13.23 -15.78 3.41
CA ASP A 97 13.60 -16.04 2.00
C ASP A 97 12.77 -17.15 1.34
N LYS A 98 12.09 -17.98 2.16
CA LYS A 98 11.25 -19.08 1.70
C LYS A 98 9.86 -18.97 2.32
N LEU A 99 8.89 -18.70 1.46
CA LEU A 99 7.47 -18.69 1.82
C LEU A 99 6.87 -20.06 1.50
N ARG A 100 6.02 -20.58 2.38
CA ARG A 100 5.34 -21.87 2.18
C ARG A 100 3.98 -21.69 1.51
N PHE A 101 3.39 -20.51 1.63
CA PHE A 101 2.08 -20.17 1.09
C PHE A 101 2.14 -19.70 -0.36
N ALA A 102 3.18 -18.95 -0.73
CA ALA A 102 3.31 -18.39 -2.06
C ALA A 102 4.72 -18.49 -2.62
N GLU A 103 4.84 -18.44 -3.94
CA GLU A 103 6.09 -18.24 -4.66
C GLU A 103 6.24 -16.76 -5.04
N VAL A 104 7.44 -16.21 -4.92
CA VAL A 104 7.74 -14.85 -5.39
C VAL A 104 7.99 -14.90 -6.90
N ILE A 105 7.06 -14.34 -7.67
CA ILE A 105 7.14 -14.28 -9.13
C ILE A 105 7.97 -13.08 -9.59
N CYS A 106 7.78 -11.93 -8.93
CA CYS A 106 8.49 -10.71 -9.27
C CYS A 106 8.69 -9.83 -8.03
N THR A 107 9.86 -9.17 -7.98
CA THR A 107 10.12 -8.04 -7.09
C THR A 107 10.60 -6.86 -7.92
N GLU A 108 9.97 -5.70 -7.79
CA GLU A 108 10.35 -4.48 -8.52
C GLU A 108 10.24 -3.24 -7.63
N LYS A 109 10.98 -2.18 -7.95
CA LYS A 109 10.84 -0.87 -7.32
C LYS A 109 10.32 0.12 -8.37
N LEU A 110 9.13 0.67 -8.14
CA LEU A 110 8.48 1.59 -9.06
C LEU A 110 8.50 3.03 -8.50
N PRO A 111 8.88 4.03 -9.31
CA PRO A 111 8.72 5.43 -8.95
C PRO A 111 7.25 5.85 -8.99
N PHE A 112 6.88 6.83 -8.17
CA PHE A 112 5.60 7.53 -8.33
C PHE A 112 5.68 8.50 -9.53
N PRO A 113 4.56 8.80 -10.23
CA PRO A 113 4.57 9.59 -11.46
C PRO A 113 5.13 11.02 -11.29
N ASP A 114 4.86 11.69 -10.17
CA ASP A 114 5.38 13.04 -9.89
C ASP A 114 6.71 12.99 -9.13
N ASN A 115 7.74 12.42 -9.77
CA ASN A 115 9.11 12.34 -9.24
C ASN A 115 10.02 13.46 -9.76
N SER A 116 9.48 14.65 -9.99
CA SER A 116 10.24 15.83 -10.44
C SER A 116 11.30 16.34 -9.45
N ARG A 117 11.38 15.78 -8.24
CA ARG A 117 12.33 16.14 -7.19
C ARG A 117 13.23 14.97 -6.78
N SER A 118 14.50 15.27 -6.48
CA SER A 118 15.45 14.34 -5.89
C SER A 118 14.92 13.81 -4.55
N GLY A 119 14.89 12.48 -4.35
CA GLY A 119 14.38 11.86 -3.12
C GLY A 119 12.87 11.58 -3.11
N GLY A 120 12.28 11.32 -4.28
CA GLY A 120 10.85 11.05 -4.44
C GLY A 120 10.34 9.75 -3.81
N ARG A 121 9.03 9.53 -3.91
CA ARG A 121 8.36 8.33 -3.40
C ARG A 121 8.57 7.16 -4.36
N MET A 122 8.72 5.98 -3.77
CA MET A 122 8.80 4.71 -4.49
C MET A 122 7.87 3.69 -3.85
N ALA A 123 7.48 2.70 -4.63
CA ALA A 123 6.80 1.50 -4.16
C ALA A 123 7.67 0.28 -4.44
N ALA A 124 7.90 -0.56 -3.44
CA ALA A 124 8.40 -1.91 -3.64
C ALA A 124 7.19 -2.82 -3.94
N ILE A 125 7.24 -3.49 -5.08
CA ILE A 125 6.21 -4.38 -5.58
C ILE A 125 6.68 -5.81 -5.38
N PHE A 126 5.83 -6.64 -4.78
CA PHE A 126 6.02 -8.07 -4.66
C PHE A 126 4.81 -8.76 -5.29
N LEU A 127 5.04 -9.45 -6.41
CA LEU A 127 4.03 -10.30 -7.04
C LEU A 127 4.23 -11.74 -6.55
N LEU A 128 3.25 -12.25 -5.84
CA LEU A 128 3.27 -13.57 -5.21
C LEU A 128 2.22 -14.46 -5.89
N LYS A 129 2.55 -15.72 -6.16
CA LYS A 129 1.59 -16.73 -6.64
C LYS A 129 1.33 -17.75 -5.53
N VAL A 130 0.07 -17.95 -5.15
CA VAL A 130 -0.28 -18.93 -4.11
C VAL A 130 0.01 -20.33 -4.61
N ARG A 131 0.71 -21.12 -3.80
CA ARG A 131 1.13 -22.46 -4.16
C ARG A 131 -0.03 -23.45 -4.10
N TRP A 132 0.04 -24.52 -4.90
CA TRP A 132 -0.91 -25.63 -4.86
C TRP A 132 -0.86 -26.44 -3.57
N ASP A 133 0.32 -26.49 -2.95
CA ASP A 133 0.60 -27.15 -1.67
C ASP A 133 0.63 -26.17 -0.48
N ALA A 134 0.06 -24.97 -0.63
CA ALA A 134 0.07 -23.94 0.40
C ALA A 134 -0.62 -24.42 1.70
N PRO A 135 -0.07 -24.08 2.89
CA PRO A 135 -0.79 -24.27 4.15
C PRO A 135 -2.05 -23.40 4.19
N THR A 136 -2.98 -23.73 5.10
CA THR A 136 -4.23 -22.97 5.31
C THR A 136 -3.99 -21.50 5.65
N GLU A 137 -2.89 -21.19 6.34
CA GLU A 137 -2.55 -19.83 6.74
C GLU A 137 -1.03 -19.63 6.79
N GLU A 138 -0.57 -18.45 6.38
CA GLU A 138 0.79 -17.98 6.64
C GLU A 138 0.83 -16.45 6.74
N GLY A 139 1.60 -15.94 7.71
CA GLY A 139 1.95 -14.52 7.79
C GLY A 139 3.20 -14.23 6.95
N ILE A 140 3.05 -13.42 5.90
CA ILE A 140 4.15 -12.97 5.05
C ILE A 140 4.66 -11.64 5.57
N ASN A 141 5.88 -11.64 6.09
CA ASN A 141 6.50 -10.47 6.71
C ASN A 141 7.46 -9.78 5.76
N PHE A 142 7.37 -8.45 5.72
CA PHE A 142 8.24 -7.56 4.97
C PHE A 142 8.95 -6.63 5.94
N ILE A 143 10.22 -6.36 5.68
CA ILE A 143 11.05 -5.48 6.51
C ILE A 143 11.66 -4.37 5.66
N LEU A 144 11.62 -3.15 6.18
CA LEU A 144 12.28 -1.98 5.61
C LEU A 144 13.59 -1.77 6.36
N ALA A 145 14.72 -2.03 5.71
CA ALA A 145 16.04 -1.90 6.32
C ALA A 145 17.07 -1.48 5.26
N ARG A 146 18.24 -1.00 5.70
CA ARG A 146 19.37 -0.83 4.79
C ARG A 146 20.10 -2.17 4.65
N PRO A 147 20.34 -2.67 3.43
CA PRO A 147 20.94 -4.00 3.23
C PRO A 147 22.32 -4.18 3.88
N TRP A 148 23.06 -3.10 4.11
CA TRP A 148 24.40 -3.11 4.72
C TRP A 148 24.41 -2.97 6.24
N GLU A 149 23.26 -2.72 6.88
CA GLU A 149 23.17 -2.64 8.33
C GLU A 149 23.09 -4.04 8.95
N ASN A 150 23.78 -4.25 10.07
CA ASN A 150 23.75 -5.53 10.77
C ASN A 150 22.39 -5.70 11.49
N PRO A 151 21.58 -6.71 11.13
CA PRO A 151 20.24 -6.89 11.69
C PRO A 151 20.23 -7.17 13.20
N ASP A 152 21.32 -7.70 13.77
CA ASP A 152 21.44 -7.97 15.21
C ASP A 152 21.70 -6.68 16.02
N LYS A 153 22.13 -5.61 15.34
CA LYS A 153 22.51 -4.34 15.97
C LYS A 153 21.57 -3.19 15.64
N VAL A 154 20.95 -3.23 14.46
CA VAL A 154 20.07 -2.18 13.96
C VAL A 154 18.72 -2.81 13.61
N PRO A 155 17.64 -2.50 14.35
CA PRO A 155 16.33 -3.02 14.04
C PRO A 155 15.81 -2.44 12.71
N PRO A 156 14.90 -3.15 12.01
CA PRO A 156 14.24 -2.61 10.83
C PRO A 156 13.55 -1.28 11.11
N ALA A 157 13.58 -0.37 10.14
CA ALA A 157 12.87 0.91 10.22
C ALA A 157 11.34 0.73 10.19
N ALA A 158 10.85 -0.32 9.52
CA ALA A 158 9.45 -0.71 9.52
C ALA A 158 9.28 -2.21 9.27
N VAL A 159 8.14 -2.75 9.71
CA VAL A 159 7.73 -4.14 9.49
C VAL A 159 6.27 -4.17 9.06
N ALA A 160 5.97 -4.90 8.00
CA ALA A 160 4.61 -5.07 7.49
C ALA A 160 4.26 -6.56 7.37
N GLU A 161 3.03 -6.94 7.71
CA GLU A 161 2.57 -8.33 7.65
C GLU A 161 1.35 -8.44 6.73
N VAL A 162 1.39 -9.40 5.82
CA VAL A 162 0.24 -9.84 5.04
C VAL A 162 -0.12 -11.25 5.48
N ARG A 163 -1.22 -11.38 6.24
CA ARG A 163 -1.78 -12.69 6.60
C ARG A 163 -2.57 -13.24 5.44
N CYS A 164 -2.07 -14.33 4.89
CA CYS A 164 -2.73 -15.03 3.82
C CYS A 164 -3.47 -16.22 4.39
N HIS A 165 -4.75 -16.34 4.06
CA HIS A 165 -5.55 -17.51 4.36
C HIS A 165 -6.06 -18.15 3.08
N TYR A 166 -6.10 -19.46 3.11
CA TYR A 166 -6.86 -20.27 2.18
C TYR A 166 -8.04 -20.87 2.95
N ALA A 167 -9.26 -20.48 2.59
CA ALA A 167 -10.45 -21.21 3.00
C ALA A 167 -10.74 -22.24 1.89
N PRO A 168 -10.52 -23.56 2.14
CA PRO A 168 -10.93 -24.55 1.16
C PRO A 168 -12.41 -24.39 0.87
N PRO A 169 -12.83 -24.47 -0.40
CA PRO A 169 -14.25 -24.42 -0.72
C PRO A 169 -14.96 -25.50 0.09
N SER A 170 -16.00 -25.11 0.83
CA SER A 170 -16.84 -26.03 1.60
C SER A 170 -17.27 -27.17 0.67
N LYS A 171 -16.91 -28.42 1.00
CA LYS A 171 -17.17 -29.67 0.26
C LYS A 171 -18.10 -29.50 -0.96
N GLY A 172 -17.53 -29.59 -2.16
CA GLY A 172 -18.31 -29.57 -3.41
C GLY A 172 -17.62 -28.95 -4.63
N TYR A 173 -16.41 -28.38 -4.49
CA TYR A 173 -15.67 -27.84 -5.62
C TYR A 173 -14.79 -28.93 -6.23
N THR A 174 -15.11 -29.31 -7.47
CA THR A 174 -14.26 -30.13 -8.34
C THR A 174 -13.75 -29.19 -9.43
N PRO A 175 -12.43 -29.08 -9.66
CA PRO A 175 -11.87 -28.24 -10.71
C PRO A 175 -12.29 -28.71 -12.11
#